data_AF-A0A315CB04-F1
#
_entry.id   AF-A0A315CB04-F1
#
_cell.length_a   1.000
_cell.length_b   1.000
_cell.length_c   1.000
_cell.angle_alpha   90.00
_cell.angle_beta   90.00
_cell.angle_gamma   90.00
#
_symmetry.space_group_name_H-M   'P 1'
#
loop_
_entity.id
_entity.type
_entity.pdbx_description
1 polymer ?
#
loop_
_entity_poly.entity_id
_entity_poly.type
_entity_poly.pdbx_seq_one_letter_code
_entity_poly.pdbx_strand_id
1 'polypeptide(L)'
;MKNVIFHRIWFGNNDIPDNYENFWLSWQRQFPQCEFRTWTDSDISELNFSKAKIHEMNSLAGKADIARYEILYKYGGIFLDCDMMPLEWFDVSDLSRELVVCNEDENTNYCSIGFIAAPKLHPIFIEMIEHINTIQLNMKEPNFETGPWLFGEFLKKHKHIRKNTATFYPYSYNEPSSKLTNLDLSNTWGVHTWGSSWVSTDKITEKAHELIKRGDIEDALSMLEIVNTDNKKLIIEKIEDIKKLRKDFLSYQQKWGNSHLLETANLLPFDLIKLIFYFLQKKSNPTIWQIGAADGILVDPIRPALINFDPICTLLEPNPYLFEKLKESYKNNKNCTLLNKSFGVEDSTLKMNCINPSKVEALGLPNWVNGISSAFDNKNAIGGKTITHELKEKINQCIEIIETETINISKLLEINNYTGPNILVIDAEGMDFTIINKFFGFENITRHNPF
;
A
#
# COMPACT_ATOMS: atom_id res chain seq x y z
N MET A 1 -9.54 22.65 4.73
CA MET A 1 -9.65 21.69 3.61
C MET A 1 -10.96 20.95 3.76
N LYS A 2 -11.75 20.73 2.70
CA LYS A 2 -12.87 19.77 2.79
C LYS A 2 -12.25 18.39 2.99
N ASN A 3 -12.73 17.61 3.95
CA ASN A 3 -12.32 16.22 4.09
C ASN A 3 -12.65 15.48 2.78
N VAL A 4 -11.67 14.81 2.19
CA VAL A 4 -11.90 13.93 1.04
C VAL A 4 -12.62 12.68 1.58
N ILE A 5 -13.66 12.23 0.87
CA ILE A 5 -14.38 11.01 1.23
C ILE A 5 -13.93 9.88 0.30
N PHE A 6 -13.59 8.74 0.89
CA PHE A 6 -13.44 7.47 0.22
C PHE A 6 -14.75 6.69 0.28
N HIS A 7 -15.13 6.11 -0.85
CA HIS A 7 -16.35 5.34 -1.02
C HIS A 7 -16.03 3.91 -1.45
N ARG A 8 -16.73 2.94 -0.85
CA ARG A 8 -16.86 1.57 -1.35
C ARG A 8 -18.33 1.15 -1.33
N ILE A 9 -18.71 0.18 -2.15
CA ILE A 9 -20.06 -0.39 -2.18
C ILE A 9 -19.99 -1.87 -1.85
N TRP A 10 -20.89 -2.33 -0.97
CA TRP A 10 -21.12 -3.74 -0.73
C TRP A 10 -22.62 -4.02 -0.64
N PHE A 11 -23.15 -4.58 -1.72
CA PHE A 11 -24.56 -4.96 -1.82
C PHE A 11 -24.74 -6.48 -1.71
N GLY A 12 -25.90 -6.88 -1.20
CA GLY A 12 -26.25 -8.27 -0.94
C GLY A 12 -26.21 -8.62 0.55
N ASN A 13 -26.66 -9.84 0.85
CA ASN A 13 -26.80 -10.32 2.23
C ASN A 13 -25.53 -10.99 2.79
N ASN A 14 -24.47 -11.09 1.99
CA ASN A 14 -23.22 -11.71 2.42
C ASN A 14 -22.39 -10.71 3.20
N ASP A 15 -21.69 -11.19 4.24
CA ASP A 15 -20.69 -10.40 4.94
C ASP A 15 -19.55 -10.01 3.99
N ILE A 16 -18.92 -8.86 4.26
CA ILE A 16 -17.71 -8.43 3.54
C ILE A 16 -16.57 -9.37 3.96
N PRO A 17 -15.87 -10.01 3.00
CA PRO A 17 -14.71 -10.85 3.30
C PRO A 17 -13.66 -10.13 4.14
N ASP A 18 -13.07 -10.84 5.11
CA ASP A 18 -12.09 -10.27 6.05
C ASP A 18 -10.91 -9.58 5.36
N ASN A 19 -10.44 -10.11 4.22
CA ASN A 19 -9.38 -9.47 3.45
C ASN A 19 -9.79 -8.10 2.89
N TYR A 20 -11.03 -7.95 2.41
CA TYR A 20 -11.54 -6.67 1.90
C TYR A 20 -11.82 -5.67 3.03
N GLU A 21 -12.29 -6.15 4.19
CA GLU A 21 -12.36 -5.31 5.39
C GLU A 21 -10.99 -4.85 5.86
N ASN A 22 -10.00 -5.75 5.86
CA ASN A 22 -8.63 -5.41 6.19
C ASN A 22 -8.07 -4.35 5.23
N PHE A 23 -8.30 -4.45 3.92
CA PHE A 23 -7.89 -3.41 2.97
C PHE A 23 -8.56 -2.07 3.25
N TRP A 24 -9.84 -2.05 3.63
CA TRP A 24 -10.54 -0.82 3.99
C TRP A 24 -9.98 -0.18 5.26
N LEU A 25 -9.70 -0.98 6.29
CA LEU A 25 -8.99 -0.51 7.48
C LEU A 25 -7.59 -0.01 7.14
N SER A 26 -6.89 -0.64 6.21
CA SER A 26 -5.59 -0.19 5.72
C SER A 26 -5.69 1.17 5.03
N TRP A 27 -6.70 1.41 4.18
CA TRP A 27 -6.91 2.74 3.61
C TRP A 27 -7.22 3.80 4.68
N GLN A 28 -8.00 3.46 5.70
CA GLN A 28 -8.25 4.35 6.85
C GLN A 28 -6.98 4.67 7.64
N ARG A 29 -6.07 3.70 7.79
CA ARG A 29 -4.74 3.94 8.36
C ARG A 29 -3.86 4.79 7.45
N GLN A 30 -3.94 4.57 6.13
CA GLN A 30 -3.15 5.30 5.14
C GLN A 30 -3.51 6.79 5.10
N PHE A 31 -4.80 7.11 5.24
CA PHE A 31 -5.34 8.47 5.15
C PHE A 31 -6.25 8.79 6.34
N PRO A 32 -5.69 8.92 7.55
CA PRO A 32 -6.50 8.98 8.76
C PRO A 32 -7.20 10.34 8.93
N GLN A 33 -6.87 11.33 8.10
CA GLN A 33 -7.55 12.62 7.96
C GLN A 33 -8.78 12.58 7.04
N CYS A 34 -8.99 11.50 6.28
CA CYS A 34 -10.10 11.38 5.33
C CYS A 34 -11.32 10.71 5.94
N GLU A 35 -12.47 10.92 5.31
CA GLU A 35 -13.71 10.25 5.65
C GLU A 35 -13.86 8.97 4.82
N PHE A 36 -14.46 7.93 5.40
CA PHE A 36 -14.65 6.63 4.75
C PHE A 36 -16.11 6.21 4.89
N ARG A 37 -16.76 5.91 3.75
CA ARG A 37 -18.16 5.46 3.73
C ARG A 37 -18.31 4.16 2.93
N THR A 38 -18.89 3.16 3.60
CA THR A 38 -19.39 1.94 2.98
C THR A 38 -20.86 2.12 2.64
N TRP A 39 -21.23 1.89 1.39
CA TRP A 39 -22.61 1.94 0.91
C TRP A 39 -23.19 0.52 0.83
N THR A 40 -24.34 0.32 1.46
CA THR A 40 -25.05 -0.96 1.57
C THR A 40 -26.45 -0.87 0.98
N ASP A 41 -27.19 -1.99 0.91
CA ASP A 41 -28.59 -1.98 0.45
C ASP A 41 -29.48 -1.03 1.25
N SER A 42 -29.15 -0.78 2.53
CA SER A 42 -29.90 0.15 3.38
C SER A 42 -29.75 1.61 2.96
N ASP A 43 -28.62 1.95 2.33
CA ASP A 43 -28.31 3.29 1.85
C ASP A 43 -28.90 3.58 0.45
N ILE A 44 -29.42 2.58 -0.27
CA ILE A 44 -30.02 2.77 -1.62
C ILE A 44 -31.15 3.81 -1.58
N SER A 45 -31.84 3.94 -0.45
CA SER A 45 -32.88 4.95 -0.25
C SER A 45 -32.38 6.39 -0.36
N GLU A 46 -31.08 6.64 -0.16
CA GLU A 46 -30.44 7.95 -0.35
C GLU A 46 -30.12 8.27 -1.82
N LEU A 47 -30.21 7.28 -2.72
CA LEU A 47 -29.94 7.40 -4.15
C LEU A 47 -31.28 7.66 -4.86
N ASN A 48 -31.52 8.87 -5.35
CA ASN A 48 -32.81 9.29 -5.91
C ASN A 48 -32.87 9.08 -7.42
N PHE A 49 -31.76 9.32 -8.12
CA PHE A 49 -31.75 9.34 -9.58
C PHE A 49 -31.63 7.93 -10.19
N SER A 50 -31.03 7.00 -9.45
CA SER A 50 -30.64 5.69 -9.95
C SER A 50 -31.31 4.52 -9.23
N LYS A 51 -32.01 4.76 -8.11
CA LYS A 51 -32.64 3.70 -7.30
C LYS A 51 -33.55 2.76 -8.07
N ALA A 52 -34.38 3.27 -8.98
CA ALA A 52 -35.26 2.42 -9.78
C ALA A 52 -34.45 1.39 -10.61
N LYS A 53 -33.38 1.86 -11.26
CA LYS A 53 -32.48 1.02 -12.07
C LYS A 53 -31.60 0.09 -11.22
N ILE A 54 -31.20 0.51 -10.02
CA ILE A 54 -30.52 -0.37 -9.05
C ILE A 54 -31.43 -1.53 -8.65
N HIS A 55 -32.73 -1.29 -8.42
CA HIS A 55 -33.67 -2.37 -8.10
C HIS A 55 -33.98 -3.28 -9.31
N GLU A 56 -33.97 -2.75 -10.53
CA GLU A 56 -34.17 -3.51 -11.78
C GLU A 56 -32.97 -4.40 -12.14
N MET A 57 -31.75 -3.99 -11.81
CA MET A 57 -30.54 -4.73 -12.16
C MET A 57 -30.39 -6.01 -11.35
N ASN A 58 -30.22 -7.16 -12.01
CA ASN A 58 -30.10 -8.45 -11.33
C ASN A 58 -28.70 -8.68 -10.75
N SER A 59 -27.66 -8.23 -11.47
CA SER A 59 -26.27 -8.41 -11.05
C SER A 59 -25.87 -7.42 -9.96
N LEU A 60 -25.28 -7.92 -8.86
CA LEU A 60 -24.73 -7.08 -7.79
C LEU A 60 -23.64 -6.12 -8.30
N ALA A 61 -22.80 -6.57 -9.24
CA ALA A 61 -21.79 -5.72 -9.87
C ALA A 61 -22.44 -4.57 -10.64
N GLY A 62 -23.49 -4.86 -11.42
CA GLY A 62 -24.23 -3.83 -12.14
C GLY A 62 -24.97 -2.85 -11.22
N LYS A 63 -25.52 -3.33 -10.09
CA LYS A 63 -26.09 -2.46 -9.05
C LYS A 63 -25.03 -1.51 -8.50
N ALA A 64 -23.84 -2.03 -8.18
CA ALA A 64 -22.72 -1.23 -7.69
C ALA A 64 -22.25 -0.21 -8.73
N ASP A 65 -22.20 -0.58 -10.01
CA ASP A 65 -21.88 0.34 -11.11
C ASP A 65 -22.82 1.54 -11.14
N ILE A 66 -24.13 1.28 -11.14
CA ILE A 66 -25.15 2.33 -11.19
C ILE A 66 -25.06 3.22 -9.95
N ALA A 67 -24.95 2.64 -8.75
CA ALA A 67 -24.87 3.37 -7.50
C ALA A 67 -23.59 4.24 -7.42
N ARG A 68 -22.45 3.72 -7.89
CA ARG A 68 -21.15 4.42 -7.92
C ARG A 68 -21.25 5.77 -8.61
N TYR A 69 -21.94 5.83 -9.75
CA TYR A 69 -22.12 7.09 -10.49
C TYR A 69 -22.93 8.11 -9.69
N GLU A 70 -24.03 7.70 -9.06
CA GLU A 70 -24.83 8.65 -8.27
C GLU A 70 -24.10 9.11 -7.00
N ILE A 71 -23.37 8.21 -6.35
CA ILE A 71 -22.54 8.52 -5.18
C ILE A 71 -21.49 9.57 -5.56
N LEU A 72 -20.71 9.34 -6.61
CA LEU A 72 -19.69 10.29 -7.06
C LEU A 72 -20.31 11.61 -7.55
N TYR A 73 -21.49 11.58 -8.18
CA TYR A 73 -22.20 12.81 -8.53
C TYR A 73 -22.59 13.62 -7.28
N LYS A 74 -23.16 12.97 -6.26
CA LYS A 74 -23.67 13.65 -5.05
C LYS A 74 -22.60 14.10 -4.07
N TYR A 75 -21.51 13.33 -3.95
CA TYR A 75 -20.52 13.52 -2.90
C TYR A 75 -19.13 13.91 -3.44
N GLY A 76 -18.82 13.58 -4.71
CA GLY A 76 -17.45 13.63 -5.22
C GLY A 76 -16.56 12.62 -4.51
N GLY A 77 -15.28 12.92 -4.35
CA GLY A 77 -14.36 12.13 -3.55
C GLY A 77 -13.64 11.05 -4.38
N ILE A 78 -13.31 9.94 -3.72
CA ILE A 78 -12.55 8.83 -4.31
C ILE A 78 -13.36 7.55 -4.12
N PHE A 79 -13.65 6.84 -5.21
CA PHE A 79 -14.23 5.52 -5.19
C PHE A 79 -13.14 4.45 -5.33
N LEU A 80 -13.24 3.38 -4.54
CA LEU A 80 -12.40 2.20 -4.62
C LEU A 80 -13.25 0.93 -4.62
N ASP A 81 -12.91 -0.04 -5.47
CA ASP A 81 -13.42 -1.41 -5.33
C ASP A 81 -12.89 -2.05 -4.03
N CYS A 82 -13.67 -2.97 -3.47
CA CYS A 82 -13.41 -3.56 -2.16
C CYS A 82 -12.13 -4.41 -2.10
N ASP A 83 -11.63 -4.89 -3.24
CA ASP A 83 -10.45 -5.74 -3.37
C ASP A 83 -9.17 -4.97 -3.75
N MET A 84 -9.16 -3.66 -3.49
CA MET A 84 -8.02 -2.77 -3.70
C MET A 84 -7.17 -2.63 -2.43
N MET A 85 -5.98 -3.22 -2.40
CA MET A 85 -5.04 -3.10 -1.28
C MET A 85 -4.20 -1.82 -1.41
N PRO A 86 -4.04 -0.98 -0.36
CA PRO A 86 -3.16 0.19 -0.42
C PRO A 86 -1.68 -0.21 -0.43
N LEU A 87 -0.86 0.56 -1.14
CA LEU A 87 0.60 0.39 -1.15
C LEU A 87 1.31 1.72 -0.89
N GLU A 88 1.56 2.53 -1.91
CA GLU A 88 2.25 3.81 -1.75
C GLU A 88 1.31 4.94 -1.29
N TRP A 89 1.85 5.86 -0.49
CA TRP A 89 1.12 7.06 -0.08
C TRP A 89 1.07 8.09 -1.22
N PHE A 90 -0.04 8.82 -1.32
CA PHE A 90 -0.20 9.90 -2.28
C PHE A 90 -1.05 11.03 -1.72
N ASP A 91 -0.88 12.24 -2.24
CA ASP A 91 -1.69 13.37 -1.83
C ASP A 91 -3.10 13.29 -2.46
N VAL A 92 -4.11 13.18 -1.59
CA VAL A 92 -5.53 13.10 -1.96
C VAL A 92 -6.18 14.47 -2.16
N SER A 93 -5.57 15.55 -1.68
CA SER A 93 -6.20 16.88 -1.55
C SER A 93 -6.53 17.57 -2.88
N ASP A 94 -5.74 17.28 -3.91
CA ASP A 94 -5.95 17.74 -5.28
C ASP A 94 -6.59 16.67 -6.18
N LEU A 95 -6.49 15.39 -5.79
CA LEU A 95 -6.89 14.28 -6.64
C LEU A 95 -8.37 14.27 -6.99
N SER A 96 -9.23 14.71 -6.07
CA SER A 96 -10.69 14.77 -6.26
C SER A 96 -11.19 16.13 -6.78
N ARG A 97 -10.31 17.04 -7.19
CA ARG A 97 -10.69 18.33 -7.82
C ARG A 97 -10.97 18.20 -9.32
N GLU A 98 -10.40 17.20 -9.96
CA GLU A 98 -10.62 16.84 -11.36
C GLU A 98 -11.13 15.40 -11.47
N LEU A 99 -11.68 15.03 -12.63
CA LEU A 99 -11.99 13.63 -12.92
C LEU A 99 -10.68 12.89 -13.19
N VAL A 100 -10.32 11.96 -12.30
CA VAL A 100 -9.10 11.15 -12.40
C VAL A 100 -9.49 9.68 -12.44
N VAL A 101 -8.90 8.97 -13.39
CA VAL A 101 -9.14 7.55 -13.62
C VAL A 101 -7.83 6.79 -13.74
N CYS A 102 -7.88 5.49 -13.50
CA CYS A 102 -6.80 4.55 -13.78
C CYS A 102 -7.39 3.39 -14.55
N ASN A 103 -6.70 2.93 -15.59
CA ASN A 103 -7.18 1.83 -16.43
C ASN A 103 -6.21 0.66 -16.43
N GLU A 104 -6.75 -0.53 -16.64
CA GLU A 104 -6.04 -1.81 -16.64
C GLU A 104 -5.07 -1.96 -17.81
N ASP A 105 -5.28 -1.18 -18.87
CA ASP A 105 -4.45 -1.12 -20.06
C ASP A 105 -4.50 0.28 -20.71
N GLU A 106 -3.89 0.42 -21.90
CA GLU A 106 -3.88 1.66 -22.67
C GLU A 106 -5.18 1.91 -23.47
N ASN A 107 -6.19 1.04 -23.36
CA ASN A 107 -7.43 1.20 -24.10
C ASN A 107 -8.18 2.46 -23.66
N THR A 108 -8.77 3.15 -24.64
CA THR A 108 -9.54 4.39 -24.44
C THR A 108 -11.04 4.21 -24.67
N ASN A 109 -11.46 3.09 -25.27
CA ASN A 109 -12.86 2.69 -25.39
C ASN A 109 -13.37 1.97 -24.13
N TYR A 110 -12.44 1.43 -23.35
CA TYR A 110 -12.68 0.81 -22.06
C TYR A 110 -11.99 1.66 -20.98
N CYS A 111 -12.63 1.83 -19.83
CA CYS A 111 -11.96 2.36 -18.67
C CYS A 111 -12.47 1.66 -17.42
N SER A 112 -11.58 1.00 -16.69
CA SER A 112 -11.90 0.40 -15.40
C SER A 112 -12.52 1.43 -14.46
N ILE A 113 -13.44 0.96 -13.63
CA ILE A 113 -14.22 1.78 -12.69
C ILE A 113 -13.93 1.40 -11.23
N GLY A 114 -12.90 0.58 -11.00
CA GLY A 114 -12.46 0.20 -9.66
C GLY A 114 -11.67 1.28 -8.92
N PHE A 115 -11.17 2.29 -9.63
CA PHE A 115 -10.69 3.55 -9.06
C PHE A 115 -11.23 4.73 -9.86
N ILE A 116 -11.93 5.66 -9.20
CA ILE A 116 -12.35 6.94 -9.77
C ILE A 116 -12.24 8.01 -8.70
N ALA A 117 -11.50 9.09 -8.97
CA ALA A 117 -11.59 10.31 -8.18
C ALA A 117 -12.30 11.38 -8.98
N ALA A 118 -13.19 12.15 -8.36
CA ALA A 118 -13.93 13.18 -9.09
C ALA A 118 -14.45 14.29 -8.18
N PRO A 119 -14.63 15.51 -8.72
CA PRO A 119 -15.33 16.56 -8.03
C PRO A 119 -16.83 16.23 -7.96
N LYS A 120 -17.46 16.69 -6.89
CA LYS A 120 -18.92 16.65 -6.75
C LYS A 120 -19.58 17.33 -7.96
N LEU A 121 -20.71 16.78 -8.42
CA LEU A 121 -21.49 17.24 -9.58
C LEU A 121 -20.77 17.16 -10.93
N HIS A 122 -19.73 16.33 -11.07
CA HIS A 122 -19.11 16.14 -12.39
C HIS A 122 -20.15 15.61 -13.40
N PRO A 123 -20.32 16.26 -14.57
CA PRO A 123 -21.45 16.01 -15.48
C PRO A 123 -21.50 14.59 -16.06
N ILE A 124 -20.35 13.94 -16.25
CA ILE A 124 -20.28 12.55 -16.72
C ILE A 124 -21.25 11.60 -15.98
N PHE A 125 -21.35 11.74 -14.66
CA PHE A 125 -22.11 10.79 -13.85
C PHE A 125 -23.62 10.96 -14.02
N ILE A 126 -24.11 12.20 -14.09
CA ILE A 126 -25.54 12.43 -14.32
C ILE A 126 -25.95 12.04 -15.74
N GLU A 127 -25.12 12.33 -16.74
CA GLU A 127 -25.34 11.90 -18.13
C GLU A 127 -25.41 10.37 -18.25
N MET A 128 -24.55 9.65 -17.53
CA MET A 128 -24.58 8.19 -17.48
C MET A 128 -25.83 7.66 -16.79
N ILE A 129 -26.23 8.22 -15.65
CA ILE A 129 -27.45 7.82 -14.94
C ILE A 129 -28.69 8.07 -15.81
N GLU A 130 -28.76 9.23 -16.48
CA GLU A 130 -29.84 9.55 -17.42
C GLU A 130 -29.89 8.55 -18.57
N HIS A 131 -28.74 8.23 -19.16
CA HIS A 131 -28.67 7.19 -20.20
C HIS A 131 -29.17 5.83 -19.70
N ILE A 132 -28.65 5.37 -18.55
CA ILE A 132 -29.04 4.10 -17.93
C ILE A 132 -30.55 4.06 -17.63
N ASN A 133 -31.13 5.19 -17.23
CA ASN A 133 -32.57 5.30 -17.01
C ASN A 133 -33.41 5.12 -18.29
N THR A 134 -32.84 5.35 -19.48
CA THR A 134 -33.55 5.18 -20.77
C THR A 134 -33.45 3.78 -21.38
N ILE A 135 -32.50 2.96 -20.96
CA ILE A 135 -32.27 1.62 -21.54
C ILE A 135 -33.01 0.54 -20.74
N GLN A 136 -33.30 -0.58 -21.41
CA GLN A 136 -33.73 -1.81 -20.74
C GLN A 136 -32.49 -2.55 -20.21
N LEU A 137 -32.44 -2.83 -18.90
CA LEU A 137 -31.31 -3.51 -18.28
C LEU A 137 -31.42 -5.04 -18.37
N ASN A 138 -30.31 -5.71 -18.08
CA ASN A 138 -30.17 -7.17 -18.05
C ASN A 138 -30.25 -7.81 -19.45
N MET A 139 -29.90 -7.06 -20.50
CA MET A 139 -29.89 -7.56 -21.88
C MET A 139 -28.48 -8.02 -22.30
N LYS A 140 -27.44 -7.51 -21.65
CA LYS A 140 -26.02 -7.85 -21.84
C LYS A 140 -25.32 -7.90 -20.48
N GLU A 141 -24.06 -8.33 -20.51
CA GLU A 141 -23.20 -8.34 -19.32
C GLU A 141 -23.02 -6.93 -18.73
N PRO A 142 -22.95 -6.79 -17.39
CA PRO A 142 -22.82 -5.50 -16.72
C PRO A 142 -21.66 -4.66 -17.21
N ASN A 143 -20.53 -5.29 -17.59
CA ASN A 143 -19.36 -4.58 -18.13
C ASN A 143 -19.66 -3.73 -19.38
N PHE A 144 -20.71 -4.05 -20.14
CA PHE A 144 -21.18 -3.26 -21.29
C PHE A 144 -22.35 -2.33 -20.96
N GLU A 145 -23.33 -2.77 -20.16
CA GLU A 145 -24.55 -1.99 -19.91
C GLU A 145 -24.40 -0.91 -18.85
N THR A 146 -23.57 -1.16 -17.83
CA THR A 146 -23.41 -0.27 -16.68
C THR A 146 -21.96 0.00 -16.35
N GLY A 147 -21.04 -0.85 -16.79
CA GLY A 147 -19.67 -0.92 -16.34
C GLY A 147 -18.64 -0.24 -17.26
N PRO A 148 -17.39 -0.74 -17.28
CA PRO A 148 -16.24 -0.07 -17.89
C PRO A 148 -16.35 0.33 -19.37
N TRP A 149 -17.07 -0.42 -20.20
CA TRP A 149 -17.24 -0.06 -21.62
C TRP A 149 -18.16 1.14 -21.76
N LEU A 150 -19.28 1.17 -21.01
CA LEU A 150 -20.15 2.34 -21.00
C LEU A 150 -19.41 3.56 -20.47
N PHE A 151 -18.71 3.40 -19.34
CA PHE A 151 -17.92 4.46 -18.74
C PHE A 151 -16.87 5.02 -19.72
N GLY A 152 -16.14 4.14 -20.41
CA GLY A 152 -15.17 4.52 -21.45
C GLY A 152 -15.77 5.38 -22.57
N GLU A 153 -16.95 5.02 -23.08
CA GLU A 153 -17.62 5.80 -24.13
C GLU A 153 -18.03 7.21 -23.68
N PHE A 154 -18.49 7.36 -22.43
CA PHE A 154 -18.82 8.68 -21.88
C PHE A 154 -17.55 9.47 -21.55
N LEU A 155 -16.53 8.81 -21.00
CA LEU A 155 -15.27 9.43 -20.60
C LEU A 155 -14.58 10.18 -21.77
N LYS A 156 -14.69 9.68 -23.01
CA LYS A 156 -14.17 10.34 -24.22
C LYS A 156 -14.70 11.77 -24.42
N LYS A 157 -15.88 12.08 -23.90
CA LYS A 157 -16.56 13.38 -24.05
C LYS A 157 -16.20 14.36 -22.95
N HIS A 158 -15.45 13.93 -21.94
CA HIS A 158 -15.15 14.70 -20.74
C HIS A 158 -13.64 14.86 -20.54
N LYS A 159 -13.21 16.05 -20.09
CA LYS A 159 -11.83 16.25 -19.68
C LYS A 159 -11.54 15.38 -18.45
N HIS A 160 -10.45 14.62 -18.49
CA HIS A 160 -10.03 13.76 -17.39
C HIS A 160 -8.51 13.62 -17.36
N ILE A 161 -7.98 13.23 -16.20
CA ILE A 161 -6.60 12.82 -16.01
C ILE A 161 -6.56 11.30 -15.95
N ARG A 162 -5.75 10.67 -16.80
CA ARG A 162 -5.49 9.23 -16.74
C ARG A 162 -4.16 8.98 -16.05
N LYS A 163 -4.19 8.22 -14.96
CA LYS A 163 -2.98 7.72 -14.28
C LYS A 163 -2.38 6.55 -15.07
N ASN A 164 -1.10 6.29 -14.83
CA ASN A 164 -0.42 5.13 -15.40
C ASN A 164 -1.12 3.85 -14.90
N THR A 165 -1.27 2.85 -15.75
CA THR A 165 -1.84 1.54 -15.42
C THR A 165 -1.27 0.96 -14.13
N ALA A 166 0.05 1.04 -13.94
CA ALA A 166 0.72 0.51 -12.75
C ALA A 166 0.29 1.17 -11.44
N THR A 167 -0.35 2.35 -11.46
CA THR A 167 -0.80 3.05 -10.23
C THR A 167 -1.82 2.23 -9.43
N PHE A 168 -2.70 1.47 -10.09
CA PHE A 168 -3.66 0.57 -9.43
C PHE A 168 -3.69 -0.86 -10.00
N TYR A 169 -3.15 -1.06 -11.20
CA TYR A 169 -3.16 -2.32 -11.94
C TYR A 169 -1.73 -2.73 -12.36
N PRO A 170 -0.80 -2.94 -11.41
CA PRO A 170 0.57 -3.37 -11.73
C PRO A 170 0.65 -4.75 -12.39
N TYR A 171 -0.42 -5.53 -12.32
CA TYR A 171 -0.58 -6.81 -13.02
C TYR A 171 -2.02 -6.94 -13.51
N SER A 172 -2.21 -7.68 -14.59
CA SER A 172 -3.53 -7.90 -15.19
C SER A 172 -4.30 -9.03 -14.52
N TYR A 173 -5.62 -9.06 -14.71
CA TYR A 173 -6.50 -10.11 -14.18
C TYR A 173 -6.07 -11.54 -14.54
N ASN A 174 -5.42 -11.72 -15.70
CA ASN A 174 -4.95 -13.02 -16.19
C ASN A 174 -3.54 -13.37 -15.73
N GLU A 175 -2.92 -12.55 -14.88
CA GLU A 175 -1.58 -12.76 -14.35
C GLU A 175 -1.63 -13.21 -12.89
N PRO A 176 -0.67 -14.05 -12.47
CA PRO A 176 -0.50 -14.37 -11.06
C PRO A 176 -0.14 -13.13 -10.24
N SER A 177 -0.60 -13.09 -8.99
CA SER A 177 -0.16 -12.08 -8.02
C SER A 177 1.32 -12.24 -7.68
N SER A 178 1.90 -13.45 -7.81
CA SER A 178 3.36 -13.64 -7.69
C SER A 178 4.16 -12.80 -8.68
N LYS A 179 3.57 -12.34 -9.80
CA LYS A 179 4.23 -11.39 -10.71
C LYS A 179 4.64 -10.10 -9.99
N LEU A 180 3.86 -9.66 -9.01
CA LEU A 180 4.17 -8.49 -8.18
C LEU A 180 5.56 -8.62 -7.54
N THR A 181 6.03 -9.85 -7.27
CA THR A 181 7.33 -10.05 -6.62
C THR A 181 8.51 -9.52 -7.44
N ASN A 182 8.35 -9.38 -8.75
CA ASN A 182 9.42 -8.99 -9.67
C ASN A 182 9.23 -7.58 -10.25
N LEU A 183 8.18 -6.87 -9.84
CA LEU A 183 7.89 -5.52 -10.31
C LEU A 183 8.45 -4.47 -9.35
N ASP A 184 8.90 -3.35 -9.92
CA ASP A 184 9.07 -2.10 -9.21
C ASP A 184 7.68 -1.50 -8.95
N LEU A 185 7.34 -1.36 -7.67
CA LEU A 185 6.04 -0.87 -7.22
C LEU A 185 6.11 0.55 -6.63
N SER A 186 7.22 1.25 -6.80
CA SER A 186 7.44 2.60 -6.26
C SER A 186 6.42 3.65 -6.72
N ASN A 187 5.69 3.39 -7.82
CA ASN A 187 4.65 4.28 -8.36
C ASN A 187 3.23 3.68 -8.24
N THR A 188 3.07 2.62 -7.45
CA THR A 188 1.83 1.87 -7.28
C THR A 188 1.13 2.32 -6.00
N TRP A 189 0.05 3.08 -6.13
CA TRP A 189 -0.72 3.59 -4.99
C TRP A 189 -1.58 2.52 -4.33
N GLY A 190 -2.11 1.60 -5.13
CA GLY A 190 -2.83 0.44 -4.66
C GLY A 190 -2.69 -0.72 -5.62
N VAL A 191 -3.10 -1.91 -5.19
CA VAL A 191 -3.07 -3.13 -5.97
C VAL A 191 -4.47 -3.70 -6.01
N HIS A 192 -5.07 -3.72 -7.20
CA HIS A 192 -6.32 -4.45 -7.43
C HIS A 192 -6.02 -5.95 -7.38
N THR A 193 -6.50 -6.63 -6.33
CA THR A 193 -6.12 -8.03 -6.05
C THR A 193 -6.88 -9.06 -6.89
N TRP A 194 -7.86 -8.62 -7.68
CA TRP A 194 -8.73 -9.47 -8.52
C TRP A 194 -9.41 -10.55 -7.70
N GLY A 195 -9.95 -10.16 -6.55
CA GLY A 195 -10.46 -11.07 -5.54
C GLY A 195 -11.64 -11.93 -5.99
N SER A 196 -12.18 -11.68 -7.19
CA SER A 196 -13.05 -12.59 -7.94
C SER A 196 -14.31 -13.02 -7.19
N SER A 197 -14.75 -12.26 -6.18
CA SER A 197 -15.95 -12.58 -5.38
C SER A 197 -17.26 -12.58 -6.19
N TRP A 198 -17.22 -12.00 -7.39
CA TRP A 198 -18.28 -11.97 -8.40
C TRP A 198 -18.16 -13.06 -9.48
N VAL A 199 -17.13 -13.91 -9.41
CA VAL A 199 -16.79 -14.91 -10.44
C VAL A 199 -17.33 -16.28 -10.01
N SER A 200 -17.96 -17.01 -10.93
CA SER A 200 -18.46 -18.37 -10.65
C SER A 200 -17.34 -19.32 -10.25
N THR A 201 -17.67 -20.36 -9.47
CA THR A 201 -16.72 -21.41 -9.03
C THR A 201 -15.98 -22.06 -10.20
N ASP A 202 -16.65 -22.21 -11.35
CA ASP A 202 -16.05 -22.79 -12.56
C ASP A 202 -14.92 -21.92 -13.11
N LYS A 203 -15.14 -20.60 -13.19
CA LYS A 203 -14.12 -19.63 -13.65
C LYS A 203 -12.96 -19.51 -12.66
N ILE A 204 -13.20 -19.63 -11.36
CA ILE A 204 -12.12 -19.71 -10.34
C ILE A 204 -11.27 -20.96 -10.58
N THR A 205 -11.90 -22.10 -10.87
CA THR A 205 -11.21 -23.36 -11.17
C THR A 205 -10.38 -23.27 -12.46
N GLU A 206 -10.94 -22.69 -13.53
CA GLU A 206 -10.21 -22.45 -14.78
C GLU A 206 -8.99 -21.55 -14.57
N LYS A 207 -9.14 -20.47 -13.79
CA LYS A 207 -8.03 -19.56 -13.47
C LYS A 207 -6.95 -20.27 -12.66
N ALA A 208 -7.31 -21.06 -11.66
CA ALA A 208 -6.35 -21.88 -10.90
C ALA A 208 -5.58 -22.85 -11.80
N HIS A 209 -6.24 -23.48 -12.78
CA HIS A 209 -5.54 -24.34 -13.76
C HIS A 209 -4.56 -23.57 -14.64
N GLU A 210 -4.92 -22.38 -15.11
CA GLU A 210 -4.01 -21.54 -15.90
C GLU A 210 -2.79 -21.07 -15.08
N LEU A 211 -2.98 -20.77 -13.79
CA LEU A 211 -1.89 -20.46 -12.87
C LEU A 211 -0.93 -21.66 -12.67
N ILE A 212 -1.47 -22.86 -12.46
CA ILE A 212 -0.68 -24.09 -12.34
C ILE A 212 0.12 -24.35 -13.63
N LYS A 213 -0.49 -24.19 -14.81
CA LYS A 213 0.20 -24.35 -16.11
C LYS A 213 1.39 -23.39 -16.24
N ARG A 214 1.31 -22.21 -15.64
CA ARG A 214 2.37 -21.18 -15.65
C ARG A 214 3.38 -21.36 -14.50
N GLY A 215 3.19 -22.38 -13.65
CA GLY A 215 4.06 -22.67 -12.52
C GLY A 215 3.77 -21.85 -11.26
N ASP A 216 2.67 -21.08 -11.23
CA ASP A 216 2.21 -20.43 -10.01
C ASP A 216 1.30 -21.36 -9.23
N ILE A 217 1.89 -21.95 -8.21
CA ILE A 217 1.30 -22.99 -7.40
C ILE A 217 0.68 -22.41 -6.12
N GLU A 218 1.17 -21.26 -5.63
CA GLU A 218 0.72 -20.69 -4.36
C GLU A 218 -0.60 -19.94 -4.53
N ASP A 219 -0.72 -19.13 -5.58
CA ASP A 219 -1.99 -18.45 -5.90
C ASP A 219 -3.07 -19.45 -6.32
N ALA A 220 -2.68 -20.48 -7.09
CA ALA A 220 -3.60 -21.54 -7.47
C ALA A 220 -4.16 -22.28 -6.25
N LEU A 221 -3.33 -22.58 -5.24
CA LEU A 221 -3.79 -23.16 -3.98
C LEU A 221 -4.80 -22.25 -3.29
N SER A 222 -4.46 -20.97 -3.11
CA SER A 222 -5.33 -19.98 -2.47
C SER A 222 -6.71 -19.90 -3.12
N MET A 223 -6.75 -19.89 -4.46
CA MET A 223 -8.02 -19.90 -5.22
C MET A 223 -8.82 -21.19 -5.01
N LEU A 224 -8.15 -22.34 -4.97
CA LEU A 224 -8.78 -23.65 -4.80
C LEU A 224 -9.21 -23.92 -3.35
N GLU A 225 -8.72 -23.17 -2.36
CA GLU A 225 -9.20 -23.27 -0.99
C GLU A 225 -10.69 -22.91 -0.88
N ILE A 226 -11.14 -21.96 -1.70
CA ILE A 226 -12.51 -21.43 -1.73
C ILE A 226 -13.47 -22.35 -2.53
N VAL A 227 -12.92 -23.19 -3.42
CA VAL A 227 -13.70 -24.09 -4.28
C VAL A 227 -13.89 -25.44 -3.59
N ASN A 228 -15.13 -25.93 -3.51
CA ASN A 228 -15.44 -27.25 -2.95
C ASN A 228 -15.64 -28.28 -4.07
N THR A 229 -14.55 -28.82 -4.62
CA THR A 229 -14.60 -29.85 -5.68
C THR A 229 -13.78 -31.09 -5.31
N ASP A 230 -14.21 -32.27 -5.79
CA ASP A 230 -13.51 -33.54 -5.57
C ASP A 230 -12.05 -33.52 -6.09
N ASN A 231 -11.76 -32.67 -7.07
CA ASN A 231 -10.44 -32.51 -7.66
C ASN A 231 -9.46 -31.71 -6.77
N LYS A 232 -9.95 -30.96 -5.77
CA LYS A 232 -9.13 -30.13 -4.87
C LYS A 232 -8.03 -30.94 -4.21
N LYS A 233 -8.36 -32.11 -3.66
CA LYS A 233 -7.39 -32.96 -2.95
C LYS A 233 -6.26 -33.43 -3.87
N LEU A 234 -6.60 -33.83 -5.09
CA LEU A 234 -5.63 -34.29 -6.09
C LEU A 234 -4.71 -33.14 -6.54
N ILE A 235 -5.25 -31.94 -6.76
CA ILE A 235 -4.47 -30.78 -7.18
C ILE A 235 -3.50 -30.37 -6.05
N ILE A 236 -3.97 -30.30 -4.81
CA ILE A 236 -3.13 -30.02 -3.64
C ILE A 236 -1.99 -31.04 -3.52
N GLU A 237 -2.28 -32.33 -3.70
CA GLU A 237 -1.27 -33.39 -3.67
C GLU A 237 -0.20 -33.20 -4.76
N LYS A 238 -0.60 -32.87 -5.99
CA LYS A 238 0.33 -32.63 -7.10
C LYS A 238 1.18 -31.38 -6.89
N ILE A 239 0.61 -30.36 -6.28
CA ILE A 239 1.32 -29.14 -5.90
C ILE A 239 2.41 -29.44 -4.87
N GLU A 240 2.11 -30.27 -3.87
CA GLU A 240 3.10 -30.71 -2.88
C GLU A 240 4.18 -31.60 -3.51
N ASP A 241 3.83 -32.46 -4.47
CA ASP A 241 4.80 -33.23 -5.28
C ASP A 241 5.79 -32.29 -5.99
N ILE A 242 5.31 -31.22 -6.63
CA ILE A 242 6.16 -30.24 -7.34
C ILE A 242 7.07 -29.48 -6.36
N LYS A 243 6.54 -29.03 -5.21
CA LYS A 243 7.35 -28.37 -4.16
C LYS A 243 8.45 -29.29 -3.65
N LYS A 244 8.13 -30.56 -3.38
CA LYS A 244 9.09 -31.57 -2.95
C LYS A 244 10.17 -31.81 -4.00
N LEU A 245 9.78 -32.00 -5.27
CA LEU A 245 10.72 -32.22 -6.36
C LEU A 245 11.67 -31.03 -6.56
N ARG A 246 11.16 -29.79 -6.47
CA ARG A 246 11.98 -28.57 -6.52
C ARG A 246 12.94 -28.49 -5.33
N LYS A 247 12.47 -28.77 -4.11
CA LYS A 247 13.32 -28.79 -2.90
C LYS A 247 14.44 -29.83 -3.03
N ASP A 248 14.11 -31.03 -3.47
CA ASP A 248 15.07 -32.11 -3.70
C ASP A 248 16.10 -31.66 -4.74
N PHE A 249 15.67 -31.15 -5.89
CA PHE A 249 16.56 -30.62 -6.94
C PHE A 249 17.53 -29.53 -6.42
N LEU A 250 17.02 -28.53 -5.68
CA LEU A 250 17.85 -27.46 -5.09
C LEU A 250 18.86 -28.02 -4.08
N SER A 251 18.51 -29.06 -3.33
CA SER A 251 19.43 -29.72 -2.39
C SER A 251 20.59 -30.45 -3.08
N TYR A 252 20.38 -30.92 -4.33
CA TYR A 252 21.42 -31.53 -5.15
C TYR A 252 22.28 -30.49 -5.89
N GLN A 253 21.75 -29.29 -6.16
CA GLN A 253 22.49 -28.23 -6.87
C GLN A 253 23.78 -27.81 -6.15
N GLN A 254 23.79 -27.79 -4.79
CA GLN A 254 25.01 -27.56 -4.00
C GLN A 254 26.11 -28.61 -4.28
N LYS A 255 25.74 -29.83 -4.68
CA LYS A 255 26.69 -30.93 -4.95
C LYS A 255 27.26 -30.90 -6.37
N TRP A 256 26.65 -30.16 -7.30
CA TRP A 256 27.04 -30.13 -8.72
C TRP A 256 28.08 -29.06 -9.05
N GLY A 257 28.62 -28.34 -8.07
CA GLY A 257 29.68 -27.34 -8.29
C GLY A 257 29.22 -26.08 -9.05
N ASN A 258 27.92 -25.96 -9.35
CA ASN A 258 27.34 -24.89 -10.14
C ASN A 258 26.75 -23.75 -9.29
N SER A 259 27.41 -23.40 -8.19
CA SER A 259 27.02 -22.23 -7.37
C SER A 259 27.04 -20.91 -8.16
N HIS A 260 27.81 -20.85 -9.25
CA HIS A 260 27.93 -19.69 -10.16
C HIS A 260 26.73 -19.48 -11.09
N LEU A 261 25.83 -20.46 -11.26
CA LEU A 261 24.56 -20.26 -12.01
C LEU A 261 23.59 -19.33 -11.27
N LEU A 262 23.82 -19.10 -9.97
CA LEU A 262 23.28 -17.98 -9.22
C LEU A 262 24.23 -16.80 -9.41
N GLU A 263 24.25 -16.22 -10.61
CA GLU A 263 24.88 -14.92 -10.79
C GLU A 263 24.18 -13.91 -9.87
N THR A 264 24.92 -12.95 -9.32
CA THR A 264 24.33 -11.85 -8.52
C THR A 264 23.28 -11.06 -9.31
N ALA A 265 23.32 -11.12 -10.64
CA ALA A 265 22.30 -10.59 -11.55
C ALA A 265 21.00 -11.43 -11.60
N ASN A 266 21.03 -12.69 -11.15
CA ASN A 266 19.88 -13.61 -11.08
C ASN A 266 19.29 -13.73 -9.66
N LEU A 267 19.88 -13.08 -8.65
CA LEU A 267 19.23 -12.98 -7.35
C LEU A 267 17.98 -12.12 -7.54
N LEU A 268 16.83 -12.65 -7.10
CA LEU A 268 15.64 -11.82 -6.90
C LEU A 268 16.10 -10.57 -6.15
N PRO A 269 15.79 -9.35 -6.65
CA PRO A 269 16.13 -8.16 -5.91
C PRO A 269 15.61 -8.32 -4.49
N PHE A 270 16.49 -8.09 -3.50
CA PHE A 270 16.05 -8.01 -2.12
C PHE A 270 15.05 -6.85 -2.05
N ASP A 271 13.77 -7.19 -1.99
CA ASP A 271 12.67 -6.26 -1.86
C ASP A 271 12.18 -6.35 -0.42
N LEU A 272 12.54 -5.33 0.35
CA LEU A 272 12.29 -5.27 1.79
C LEU A 272 10.79 -5.43 2.10
N ILE A 273 9.91 -4.76 1.35
CA ILE A 273 8.47 -4.78 1.59
C ILE A 273 7.93 -6.19 1.40
N LYS A 274 8.33 -6.89 0.33
CA LYS A 274 7.88 -8.26 0.06
C LYS A 274 8.33 -9.22 1.16
N LEU A 275 9.57 -9.09 1.61
CA LEU A 275 10.08 -9.90 2.71
C LEU A 275 9.31 -9.65 4.01
N ILE A 276 9.04 -8.38 4.33
CA ILE A 276 8.25 -8.02 5.52
C ILE A 276 6.84 -8.58 5.40
N PHE A 277 6.15 -8.41 4.27
CA PHE A 277 4.80 -8.94 4.06
C PHE A 277 4.75 -10.45 4.28
N TYR A 278 5.68 -11.19 3.67
CA TYR A 278 5.81 -12.63 3.87
C TYR A 278 6.03 -12.98 5.36
N PHE A 279 6.93 -12.26 6.02
CA PHE A 279 7.23 -12.49 7.43
C PHE A 279 6.02 -12.24 8.34
N LEU A 280 5.29 -11.14 8.10
CA LEU A 280 4.11 -10.75 8.85
C LEU A 280 2.95 -11.75 8.66
N GLN A 281 2.82 -12.36 7.49
CA GLN A 281 1.81 -13.39 7.22
C GLN A 281 2.12 -14.74 7.88
N LYS A 282 3.41 -15.10 7.98
CA LYS A 282 3.80 -16.44 8.48
C LYS A 282 4.06 -16.47 9.98
N LYS A 283 4.43 -15.35 10.59
CA LYS A 283 4.79 -15.28 12.01
C LYS A 283 3.63 -14.80 12.85
N SER A 284 3.35 -15.50 13.94
CA SER A 284 2.43 -15.01 14.98
C SER A 284 3.10 -13.89 15.78
N ASN A 285 2.41 -12.75 15.92
CA ASN A 285 2.83 -11.58 16.71
C ASN A 285 4.24 -11.06 16.39
N PRO A 286 4.54 -10.73 15.11
CA PRO A 286 5.82 -10.17 14.73
C PRO A 286 6.00 -8.76 15.31
N THR A 287 7.21 -8.45 15.78
CA THR A 287 7.56 -7.13 16.33
C THR A 287 8.47 -6.37 15.36
N ILE A 288 8.17 -5.09 15.15
CA ILE A 288 8.97 -4.18 14.30
C ILE A 288 9.44 -2.98 15.09
N TRP A 289 10.74 -2.71 15.11
CA TRP A 289 11.27 -1.45 15.64
C TRP A 289 11.86 -0.61 14.50
N GLN A 290 11.54 0.67 14.48
CA GLN A 290 12.14 1.65 13.57
C GLN A 290 12.76 2.78 14.39
N ILE A 291 14.04 3.04 14.16
CA ILE A 291 14.77 4.12 14.81
C ILE A 291 15.08 5.17 13.74
N GLY A 292 14.44 6.33 13.84
CA GLY A 292 14.41 7.33 12.77
C GLY A 292 13.20 7.10 11.85
N ALA A 293 12.00 7.36 12.37
CA ALA A 293 10.75 7.14 11.65
C ALA A 293 10.27 8.35 10.84
N ALA A 294 10.92 9.51 10.98
CA ALA A 294 10.51 10.77 10.37
C ALA A 294 9.00 11.04 10.63
N ASP A 295 8.24 11.39 9.60
CA ASP A 295 6.77 11.55 9.69
C ASP A 295 5.99 10.26 9.34
N GLY A 296 6.68 9.14 9.15
CA GLY A 296 6.10 7.85 8.77
C GLY A 296 5.63 7.76 7.32
N ILE A 297 5.90 8.78 6.50
CA ILE A 297 5.50 8.86 5.09
C ILE A 297 6.73 9.14 4.23
N LEU A 298 7.55 10.10 4.63
CA LEU A 298 8.70 10.57 3.89
C LEU A 298 9.76 9.48 3.79
N VAL A 299 9.79 8.80 2.64
CA VAL A 299 10.75 7.72 2.34
C VAL A 299 10.73 6.63 3.41
N ASP A 300 9.56 6.33 3.97
CA ASP A 300 9.43 5.27 4.97
C ASP A 300 9.36 3.90 4.28
N PRO A 301 10.39 3.05 4.44
CA PRO A 301 10.52 1.81 3.68
C PRO A 301 9.65 0.68 4.25
N ILE A 302 8.93 0.89 5.35
CA ILE A 302 8.08 -0.13 5.97
C ILE A 302 6.63 0.32 6.15
N ARG A 303 6.28 1.57 5.76
CA ARG A 303 4.92 2.08 5.80
C ARG A 303 3.89 1.12 5.19
N PRO A 304 4.04 0.57 3.97
CA PRO A 304 3.07 -0.37 3.42
C PRO A 304 2.78 -1.56 4.35
N ALA A 305 3.78 -2.03 5.09
CA ALA A 305 3.61 -3.13 6.02
C ALA A 305 2.89 -2.70 7.30
N LEU A 306 3.26 -1.56 7.88
CA LEU A 306 2.60 -1.01 9.06
C LEU A 306 1.12 -0.67 8.79
N ILE A 307 0.82 -0.21 7.58
CA ILE A 307 -0.54 0.14 7.15
C ILE A 307 -1.37 -1.09 6.81
N ASN A 308 -0.79 -2.13 6.20
CA ASN A 308 -1.57 -3.32 5.82
C ASN A 308 -1.78 -4.33 6.95
N PHE A 309 -0.86 -4.42 7.91
CA PHE A 309 -0.89 -5.47 8.93
C PHE A 309 -1.11 -4.96 10.36
N ASP A 310 -0.90 -3.66 10.62
CA ASP A 310 -0.90 -3.07 11.97
C ASP A 310 -0.15 -3.93 13.01
N PRO A 311 1.12 -4.33 12.73
CA PRO A 311 1.87 -5.21 13.61
C PRO A 311 2.24 -4.49 14.91
N ILE A 312 2.71 -5.24 15.91
CA ILE A 312 3.29 -4.65 17.11
C ILE A 312 4.54 -3.87 16.70
N CYS A 313 4.49 -2.54 16.77
CA CYS A 313 5.60 -1.67 16.40
C CYS A 313 6.02 -0.68 17.48
N THR A 314 7.32 -0.36 17.49
CA THR A 314 7.86 0.79 18.23
C THR A 314 8.63 1.68 17.27
N LEU A 315 8.19 2.93 17.10
CA LEU A 315 8.80 3.90 16.19
C LEU A 315 9.39 5.06 17.01
N LEU A 316 10.67 5.34 16.78
CA LEU A 316 11.38 6.46 17.41
C LEU A 316 11.57 7.57 16.38
N GLU A 317 11.15 8.78 16.72
CA GLU A 317 11.49 9.98 15.95
C GLU A 317 11.86 11.12 16.91
N PRO A 318 13.11 11.59 16.93
CA PRO A 318 13.54 12.63 17.84
C PRO A 318 13.15 14.06 17.44
N ASN A 319 12.98 14.37 16.15
CA ASN A 319 12.56 15.69 15.69
C ASN A 319 11.07 15.92 16.09
N PRO A 320 10.77 16.88 16.98
CA PRO A 320 9.41 17.08 17.46
C PRO A 320 8.44 17.47 16.34
N TYR A 321 8.89 18.19 15.31
CA TYR A 321 8.03 18.56 14.19
C TYR A 321 7.60 17.35 13.35
N LEU A 322 8.52 16.42 13.11
CA LEU A 322 8.23 15.17 12.40
C LEU A 322 7.45 14.21 13.29
N PHE A 323 7.76 14.16 14.59
CA PHE A 323 7.04 13.32 15.54
C PHE A 323 5.55 13.68 15.65
N GLU A 324 5.20 14.97 15.64
CA GLU A 324 3.78 15.37 15.60
C GLU A 324 3.08 14.88 14.34
N LYS A 325 3.75 14.93 13.18
CA LYS A 325 3.22 14.37 11.93
C LYS A 325 3.14 12.84 11.98
N LEU A 326 4.14 12.17 12.56
CA LEU A 326 4.17 10.73 12.76
C LEU A 326 2.97 10.24 13.58
N LYS A 327 2.63 10.96 14.65
CA LYS A 327 1.42 10.68 15.45
C LYS A 327 0.15 10.79 14.62
N GLU A 328 0.03 11.82 13.78
CA GLU A 328 -1.13 11.96 12.90
C GLU A 328 -1.16 10.85 11.84
N SER A 329 -0.02 10.53 11.23
CA SER A 329 0.14 9.47 10.20
C SER A 329 -0.26 8.09 10.69
N TYR A 330 -0.05 7.79 11.98
CA TYR A 330 -0.33 6.48 12.60
C TYR A 330 -1.45 6.52 13.65
N LYS A 331 -2.27 7.58 13.72
CA LYS A 331 -3.33 7.69 14.75
C LYS A 331 -4.38 6.56 14.71
N ASN A 332 -4.54 5.94 13.55
CA ASN A 332 -5.47 4.82 13.33
C ASN A 332 -4.81 3.44 13.51
N ASN A 333 -3.50 3.37 13.70
CA ASN A 333 -2.78 2.15 14.05
C ASN A 333 -2.91 1.89 15.55
N LYS A 334 -3.32 0.68 15.92
CA LYS A 334 -3.63 0.34 17.33
C LYS A 334 -2.44 -0.29 18.05
N ASN A 335 -1.51 -0.86 17.30
CA ASN A 335 -0.41 -1.65 17.84
C ASN A 335 0.95 -0.93 17.76
N CYS A 336 0.94 0.38 17.48
CA CYS A 336 2.16 1.15 17.38
C CYS A 336 2.42 2.03 18.60
N THR A 337 3.62 1.88 19.17
CA THR A 337 4.15 2.74 20.22
C THR A 337 5.07 3.78 19.61
N LEU A 338 4.72 5.06 19.76
CA LEU A 338 5.49 6.17 19.20
C LEU A 338 6.29 6.86 20.31
N LEU A 339 7.59 7.04 20.10
CA LEU A 339 8.50 7.63 21.08
C LEU A 339 9.23 8.85 20.51
N ASN A 340 9.02 10.02 21.10
CA ASN A 340 9.80 11.22 20.78
C ASN A 340 11.13 11.21 21.54
N LYS A 341 12.02 10.32 21.12
CA LYS A 341 13.33 10.06 21.75
C LYS A 341 14.36 9.76 20.67
N SER A 342 15.61 10.13 20.92
CA SER A 342 16.73 9.55 20.16
C SER A 342 17.15 8.22 20.75
N PHE A 343 17.74 7.34 19.94
CA PHE A 343 18.47 6.21 20.51
C PHE A 343 19.81 6.67 21.10
N GLY A 344 20.18 6.14 22.26
CA GLY A 344 21.49 6.35 22.87
C GLY A 344 22.02 5.11 23.59
N VAL A 345 23.34 5.07 23.81
CA VAL A 345 23.98 3.98 24.56
C VAL A 345 23.60 4.05 26.05
N GLU A 346 23.47 5.28 26.55
CA GLU A 346 23.11 5.60 27.92
C GLU A 346 21.92 6.57 27.92
N ASP A 347 21.30 6.73 29.09
CA ASP A 347 20.28 7.74 29.32
C ASP A 347 20.93 9.11 29.49
N SER A 348 20.72 9.99 28.52
CA SER A 348 21.26 11.34 28.50
C SER A 348 20.39 12.26 27.62
N THR A 349 20.92 13.43 27.30
CA THR A 349 20.35 14.35 26.32
C THR A 349 21.28 14.44 25.11
N LEU A 350 20.73 14.30 23.91
CA LEU A 350 21.43 14.50 22.65
C LEU A 350 21.04 15.85 22.05
N LYS A 351 22.04 16.63 21.63
CA LYS A 351 21.83 17.80 20.78
C LYS A 351 21.82 17.36 19.32
N MET A 352 20.84 17.82 18.56
CA MET A 352 20.78 17.51 17.13
C MET A 352 20.25 18.67 16.31
N ASN A 353 20.72 18.73 15.07
CA ASN A 353 20.21 19.62 14.05
C ASN A 353 18.97 18.99 13.44
N CYS A 354 17.88 19.76 13.34
CA CYS A 354 16.66 19.35 12.69
C CYS A 354 16.14 20.47 11.78
N ILE A 355 15.31 20.13 10.81
CA ILE A 355 14.69 21.11 9.92
C ILE A 355 13.33 21.55 10.48
N ASN A 356 13.11 22.88 10.54
CA ASN A 356 11.81 23.47 10.83
C ASN A 356 10.94 23.51 9.55
N PRO A 357 9.82 22.76 9.48
CA PRO A 357 8.99 22.70 8.29
C PRO A 357 8.37 24.03 7.87
N SER A 358 8.10 24.94 8.81
CA SER A 358 7.53 26.25 8.51
C SER A 358 8.50 27.12 7.69
N LYS A 359 9.81 26.98 7.95
CA LYS A 359 10.85 27.68 7.20
C LYS A 359 11.05 27.07 5.81
N VAL A 360 10.92 25.74 5.68
CA VAL A 360 10.95 25.03 4.40
C VAL A 360 9.82 25.55 3.49
N GLU A 361 8.61 25.63 4.01
CA GLU A 361 7.45 26.17 3.28
C GLU A 361 7.66 27.64 2.89
N ALA A 362 8.07 28.49 3.84
CA ALA A 362 8.30 29.92 3.60
C ALA A 362 9.38 30.20 2.52
N LEU A 363 10.39 29.33 2.42
CA LEU A 363 11.47 29.43 1.43
C LEU A 363 11.16 28.67 0.13
N GLY A 364 9.99 28.03 0.01
CA GLY A 364 9.60 27.26 -1.16
C GLY A 364 10.52 26.08 -1.44
N LEU A 365 11.05 25.45 -0.39
CA LEU A 365 11.99 24.33 -0.50
C LEU A 365 11.27 23.01 -0.76
N PRO A 366 11.92 22.04 -1.44
CA PRO A 366 11.34 20.72 -1.67
C PRO A 366 10.97 19.98 -0.38
N ASN A 367 9.89 19.19 -0.40
CA ASN A 367 9.40 18.51 0.81
C ASN A 367 10.41 17.54 1.44
N TRP A 368 11.29 16.92 0.64
CA TRP A 368 12.32 16.00 1.17
C TRP A 368 13.28 16.66 2.16
N VAL A 369 13.41 18.00 2.12
CA VAL A 369 14.22 18.76 3.07
C VAL A 369 13.70 18.59 4.50
N ASN A 370 12.39 18.37 4.70
CA ASN A 370 11.81 18.17 6.02
C ASN A 370 12.37 16.95 6.77
N GLY A 371 12.86 15.93 6.05
CA GLY A 371 13.41 14.72 6.64
C GLY A 371 14.82 14.86 7.19
N ILE A 372 15.52 15.94 6.84
CA ILE A 372 16.92 16.11 7.22
C ILE A 372 17.01 16.35 8.73
N SER A 373 17.72 15.44 9.41
CA SER A 373 18.14 15.60 10.80
C SER A 373 19.58 15.11 10.95
N SER A 374 20.32 15.55 11.98
CA SER A 374 21.65 15.00 12.25
C SER A 374 22.08 15.19 13.70
N ALA A 375 22.67 14.13 14.27
CA ALA A 375 23.29 14.16 15.60
C ALA A 375 24.66 14.85 15.64
N PHE A 376 25.20 15.32 14.51
CA PHE A 376 26.52 15.93 14.42
C PHE A 376 26.48 17.34 13.82
N ASP A 377 27.21 18.27 14.43
CA ASP A 377 27.28 19.68 13.99
C ASP A 377 27.96 19.86 12.61
N ASN A 378 28.87 18.94 12.24
CA ASN A 378 29.78 19.12 11.10
C ASN A 378 29.64 18.06 10.01
N LYS A 379 28.71 17.10 10.12
CA LYS A 379 28.49 16.14 9.04
C LYS A 379 27.49 16.72 8.06
N ASN A 380 27.90 16.81 6.80
CA ASN A 380 27.02 17.17 5.70
C ASN A 380 25.89 16.12 5.58
N ALA A 381 24.79 16.28 6.30
CA ALA A 381 23.50 15.67 5.92
C ALA A 381 23.09 16.14 4.49
N ILE A 382 23.75 17.20 4.01
CA ILE A 382 23.55 17.90 2.73
C ILE A 382 24.75 17.63 1.78
N GLY A 383 25.17 16.36 1.65
CA GLY A 383 26.37 15.94 0.90
C GLY A 383 26.13 15.43 -0.52
N GLY A 384 24.88 15.41 -1.00
CA GLY A 384 24.52 14.83 -2.29
C GLY A 384 25.11 15.59 -3.48
N LYS A 385 25.54 14.86 -4.53
CA LYS A 385 26.05 15.42 -5.80
C LYS A 385 25.05 16.33 -6.54
N THR A 386 23.80 16.40 -6.08
CA THR A 386 22.67 17.11 -6.67
C THR A 386 22.29 18.41 -5.94
N ILE A 387 22.96 18.77 -4.84
CA ILE A 387 22.61 19.95 -4.04
C ILE A 387 23.49 21.14 -4.42
N THR A 388 22.87 22.20 -4.96
CA THR A 388 23.56 23.44 -5.31
C THR A 388 23.96 24.22 -4.06
N HIS A 389 24.95 25.12 -4.17
CA HIS A 389 25.34 26.00 -3.07
C HIS A 389 24.17 26.84 -2.55
N GLU A 390 23.37 27.41 -3.47
CA GLU A 390 22.19 28.20 -3.11
C GLU A 390 21.15 27.38 -2.34
N LEU A 391 20.88 26.15 -2.78
CA LEU A 391 19.97 25.25 -2.07
C LEU A 391 20.50 24.92 -0.67
N LYS A 392 21.81 24.65 -0.55
CA LYS A 392 22.45 24.40 0.75
C LYS A 392 22.31 25.60 1.69
N GLU A 393 22.50 26.83 1.21
CA GLU A 393 22.32 28.05 2.02
C GLU A 393 20.89 28.23 2.50
N LYS A 394 19.88 27.93 1.65
CA LYS A 394 18.47 27.97 2.04
C LYS A 394 18.13 26.88 3.05
N ILE A 395 18.65 25.66 2.89
CA ILE A 395 18.46 24.57 3.87
C ILE A 395 19.08 24.96 5.21
N ASN A 396 20.28 25.55 5.23
CA ASN A 396 20.94 25.98 6.46
C ASN A 396 20.10 27.00 7.26
N GLN A 397 19.33 27.86 6.60
CA GLN A 397 18.41 28.79 7.26
C GLN A 397 17.24 28.08 7.97
N CYS A 398 16.93 26.85 7.56
CA CYS A 398 15.86 26.05 8.14
C CYS A 398 16.31 25.22 9.36
N ILE A 399 17.62 25.11 9.60
CA ILE A 399 18.17 24.28 10.69
C ILE A 399 17.88 24.92 12.05
N GLU A 400 17.44 24.09 12.99
CA GLU A 400 17.28 24.39 14.41
C GLU A 400 17.97 23.32 15.25
N ILE A 401 18.65 23.74 16.32
CA ILE A 401 19.23 22.82 17.30
C ILE A 401 18.16 22.50 18.33
N ILE A 402 17.87 21.21 18.48
CA ILE A 402 16.98 20.70 19.51
C ILE A 402 17.77 19.83 20.50
N GLU A 403 17.27 19.75 21.73
CA GLU A 403 17.72 18.79 22.74
C GLU A 403 16.65 17.71 22.88
N THR A 404 17.06 16.45 22.79
CA THR A 404 16.16 15.30 22.88
C THR A 404 16.72 14.27 23.87
N GLU A 405 15.86 13.67 24.67
CA GLU A 405 16.27 12.62 25.59
C GLU A 405 16.59 11.33 24.84
N THR A 406 17.67 10.66 25.22
CA THR A 406 18.04 9.37 24.66
C THR A 406 17.34 8.23 25.38
N ILE A 407 17.01 7.17 24.62
CA ILE A 407 16.54 5.90 25.15
C ILE A 407 17.50 4.79 24.76
N ASN A 408 17.87 3.96 25.74
CA ASN A 408 18.75 2.81 25.54
C ASN A 408 17.96 1.53 25.25
N ILE A 409 18.68 0.48 24.81
CA ILE A 409 18.09 -0.81 24.44
C ILE A 409 17.35 -1.49 25.60
N SER A 410 17.82 -1.36 26.85
CA SER A 410 17.19 -1.99 28.01
C SER A 410 15.82 -1.38 28.29
N LYS A 411 15.69 -0.06 28.18
CA LYS A 411 14.39 0.62 28.30
C LYS A 411 13.47 0.36 27.11
N LEU A 412 14.01 0.27 25.90
CA LEU A 412 13.21 -0.12 24.73
C LEU A 412 12.64 -1.53 24.90
N LEU A 413 13.44 -2.46 25.41
CA LEU A 413 12.97 -3.80 25.77
C LEU A 413 11.88 -3.72 26.82
N GLU A 414 12.06 -2.97 27.90
CA GLU A 414 11.05 -2.78 28.96
C GLU A 414 9.69 -2.30 28.39
N ILE A 415 9.71 -1.24 27.56
CA ILE A 415 8.49 -0.72 26.89
C ILE A 415 7.83 -1.78 26.00
N ASN A 416 8.63 -2.68 25.42
CA ASN A 416 8.17 -3.75 24.55
C ASN A 416 8.01 -5.10 25.28
N ASN A 417 7.70 -5.09 26.59
CA ASN A 417 7.50 -6.30 27.39
C ASN A 417 8.68 -7.28 27.31
N TYR A 418 9.90 -6.75 27.34
CA TYR A 418 11.17 -7.46 27.20
C TYR A 418 11.30 -8.28 25.91
N THR A 419 10.56 -7.93 24.87
CA THR A 419 10.61 -8.58 23.55
C THR A 419 11.34 -7.70 22.56
N GLY A 420 12.42 -8.22 21.96
CA GLY A 420 13.18 -7.51 20.93
C GLY A 420 12.47 -7.49 19.57
N PRO A 421 12.96 -6.69 18.61
CA PRO A 421 12.41 -6.63 17.27
C PRO A 421 12.70 -7.91 16.49
N ASN A 422 11.73 -8.35 15.70
CA ASN A 422 11.99 -9.30 14.62
C ASN A 422 12.51 -8.60 13.36
N ILE A 423 12.06 -7.37 13.14
CA ILE A 423 12.53 -6.49 12.07
C ILE A 423 13.00 -5.20 12.75
N LEU A 424 14.27 -4.83 12.53
CA LEU A 424 14.86 -3.59 13.00
C LEU A 424 15.23 -2.73 11.78
N VAL A 425 14.62 -1.55 11.68
CA VAL A 425 14.93 -0.54 10.68
C VAL A 425 15.64 0.62 11.36
N ILE A 426 16.73 1.09 10.77
CA ILE A 426 17.57 2.14 11.35
C ILE A 426 17.86 3.17 10.27
N ASP A 427 17.46 4.40 10.54
CA ASP A 427 17.82 5.60 9.80
C ASP A 427 18.05 6.74 10.81
N ALA A 428 19.10 6.58 11.64
CA ALA A 428 19.32 7.43 12.80
C ALA A 428 20.35 8.54 12.53
N GLU A 429 20.50 8.92 11.25
CA GLU A 429 21.28 10.05 10.74
C GLU A 429 22.63 10.24 11.44
N GLY A 430 23.38 9.15 11.53
CA GLY A 430 24.75 9.10 12.04
C GLY A 430 24.96 8.28 13.31
N MET A 431 23.90 7.77 13.94
CA MET A 431 23.98 6.84 15.08
C MET A 431 23.88 5.37 14.68
N ASP A 432 23.77 5.08 13.38
CA ASP A 432 23.44 3.78 12.81
C ASP A 432 24.43 2.70 13.25
N PHE A 433 25.73 2.97 13.12
CA PHE A 433 26.78 2.04 13.55
C PHE A 433 26.69 1.71 15.05
N THR A 434 26.43 2.71 15.89
CA THR A 434 26.33 2.53 17.35
C THR A 434 25.12 1.67 17.70
N ILE A 435 23.98 1.89 17.05
CA ILE A 435 22.77 1.08 17.20
C ILE A 435 23.06 -0.36 16.77
N ILE A 436 23.58 -0.54 15.56
CA ILE A 436 23.91 -1.85 14.97
C ILE A 436 24.88 -2.63 15.88
N ASN A 437 25.95 -1.99 16.36
CA ASN A 437 26.91 -2.60 17.28
C ASN A 437 26.24 -3.05 18.59
N LYS A 438 25.28 -2.28 19.11
CA LYS A 438 24.60 -2.61 20.36
C LYS A 438 23.61 -3.76 20.23
N PHE A 439 22.91 -3.86 19.10
CA PHE A 439 21.94 -4.94 18.86
C PHE A 439 22.62 -6.28 18.50
N PHE A 440 23.73 -6.25 17.77
CA PHE A 440 24.33 -7.46 17.20
C PHE A 440 25.75 -7.78 17.68
N GLY A 441 26.42 -6.88 18.41
CA GLY A 441 27.75 -7.14 19.01
C GLY A 441 28.87 -7.30 17.98
N PHE A 442 29.09 -6.28 17.14
CA PHE A 442 30.09 -6.32 16.07
C PHE A 442 31.56 -6.29 16.56
N GLU A 443 31.81 -6.06 17.85
CA GLU A 443 33.16 -6.22 18.43
C GLU A 443 33.71 -7.66 18.33
N ASN A 444 32.88 -8.66 18.01
CA ASN A 444 33.29 -10.04 17.73
C ASN A 444 33.35 -10.41 16.24
N ILE A 445 32.97 -9.50 15.33
CA ILE A 445 33.12 -9.73 13.88
C ILE A 445 34.43 -9.06 13.47
N THR A 446 35.51 -9.83 13.56
CA THR A 446 36.79 -9.45 12.96
C THR A 446 36.55 -9.03 11.52
N ARG A 447 37.11 -7.88 11.14
CA ARG A 447 37.19 -7.40 9.75
C ARG A 447 37.89 -8.47 8.90
N HIS A 448 37.16 -9.46 8.41
CA HIS A 448 37.64 -10.32 7.34
C HIS A 448 37.24 -9.69 6.02
N ASN A 449 38.24 -9.01 5.47
CA ASN A 449 38.45 -8.58 4.09
C ASN A 449 37.29 -7.87 3.35
N PRO A 450 37.52 -6.65 2.85
CA PRO A 450 36.64 -6.10 1.83
C PRO A 450 36.82 -6.95 0.57
N PHE A 451 35.73 -7.53 0.09
CA PHE A 451 35.62 -7.93 -1.31
C PHE A 451 35.49 -6.69 -2.19
#